data_AF-A0A0U4FN78-F1
#
_entry.id   AF-A0A0U4FN78-F1
#
_cell.length_a   1.000
_cell.length_b   1.000
_cell.length_c   1.000
_cell.angle_alpha   90.00
_cell.angle_beta   90.00
_cell.angle_gamma   90.00
#
_symmetry.space_group_name_H-M   'P 1'
#
loop_
_entity.id
_entity.type
_entity.pdbx_description
1 polymer ?
#
loop_
_entity_poly.entity_id
_entity_poly.type
_entity_poly.pdbx_seq_one_letter_code
_entity_poly.pdbx_strand_id
1 'polypeptide(L)'
;MINMPIMTAGINSLPDNLIPHGTAVINTARQFGGSLGLTFIISFISGAEGATETINPAEYLVGVKTAFFVAFLFAITGLLLSLFLEKDKQPAKDR
;
A
#
# COMPACT_ATOMS: atom_id res chain seq x y z
N MET A 1 14.06 2.99 12.51
CA MET A 1 14.71 3.97 11.61
C MET A 1 15.11 3.33 10.28
N ILE A 2 14.17 2.69 9.58
CA ILE A 2 14.44 2.05 8.26
C ILE A 2 13.67 2.71 7.10
N ASN A 3 12.62 3.48 7.42
CA ASN A 3 11.73 4.09 6.43
C ASN A 3 12.27 5.43 5.90
N MET A 4 13.14 6.10 6.66
CA MET A 4 13.70 7.40 6.27
C MET A 4 14.56 7.33 5.00
N PRO A 5 15.52 6.40 4.83
CA PRO A 5 16.41 6.41 3.66
C PRO A 5 15.66 6.24 2.33
N ILE A 6 14.62 5.40 2.28
CA ILE A 6 13.82 5.22 1.05
C ILE A 6 13.06 6.50 0.70
N MET A 7 12.38 7.11 1.68
CA MET A 7 11.58 8.29 1.42
C MET A 7 12.44 9.53 1.13
N THR A 8 13.58 9.67 1.80
CA THR A 8 14.53 10.76 1.53
C THR A 8 15.24 10.56 0.19
N ALA A 9 15.65 9.35 -0.17
CA ALA A 9 16.23 9.08 -1.49
C ALA A 9 15.23 9.36 -2.63
N GLY A 10 13.95 9.02 -2.46
CA GLY A 10 12.91 9.28 -3.47
C GLY A 10 12.49 10.74 -3.61
N ILE A 11 12.71 11.58 -2.59
CA ILE A 11 12.53 13.03 -2.71
C ILE A 11 13.80 13.69 -3.28
N ASN A 12 14.98 13.23 -2.86
CA ASN A 12 16.26 13.72 -3.37
C ASN A 12 16.49 13.35 -4.85
N SER A 13 15.70 12.43 -5.40
CA SER A 13 15.67 12.13 -6.84
C SER A 13 14.89 13.13 -7.68
N LEU A 14 14.18 14.07 -7.06
CA LEU A 14 13.38 15.08 -7.75
C LEU A 14 14.17 16.39 -7.90
N PRO A 15 13.98 17.16 -9.01
CA PRO A 15 14.46 18.53 -9.12
C PRO A 15 14.00 19.40 -7.94
N ASP A 16 14.83 20.35 -7.50
CA ASP A 16 14.61 21.13 -6.27
C ASP A 16 13.24 21.85 -6.26
N ASN A 17 12.75 22.30 -7.42
CA ASN A 17 11.46 22.96 -7.56
C ASN A 17 10.24 22.02 -7.38
N LEU A 18 10.45 20.70 -7.45
CA LEU A 18 9.39 19.69 -7.32
C LEU A 18 9.34 19.05 -5.94
N ILE A 19 10.34 19.25 -5.07
CA ILE A 19 10.38 18.67 -3.71
C ILE A 19 9.11 18.98 -2.89
N PRO A 20 8.56 20.22 -2.87
CA PRO A 20 7.32 20.51 -2.15
C PRO A 20 6.12 19.71 -2.69
N HIS A 21 6.04 19.55 -4.01
CA HIS A 21 4.98 18.77 -4.67
C HIS A 21 5.13 17.26 -4.42
N GLY A 22 6.35 16.73 -4.53
CA GLY A 22 6.65 15.32 -4.24
C GLY A 22 6.31 14.95 -2.80
N THR A 23 6.59 15.84 -1.84
CA THR A 23 6.25 15.64 -0.43
C THR A 23 4.74 15.58 -0.21
N ALA A 24 3.98 16.46 -0.87
CA ALA A 24 2.52 16.43 -0.82
C ALA A 24 1.95 15.12 -1.40
N VAL A 25 2.43 14.71 -2.59
CA VAL A 25 2.01 13.46 -3.24
C VAL A 25 2.29 12.24 -2.37
N ILE A 26 3.48 12.16 -1.77
CA ILE A 26 3.85 11.07 -0.86
C ILE A 26 2.91 10.99 0.34
N ASN A 27 2.53 12.13 0.91
CA ASN A 27 1.62 12.14 2.05
C ASN A 27 0.21 11.70 1.65
N THR A 28 -0.29 12.13 0.49
CA THR A 28 -1.56 11.65 -0.07
C THR A 28 -1.52 10.14 -0.34
N ALA A 29 -0.47 9.66 -0.99
CA ALA A 29 -0.29 8.24 -1.28
C ALA A 29 -0.25 7.39 0.00
N ARG A 30 0.42 7.88 1.05
CA ARG A 30 0.47 7.18 2.35
C ARG A 30 -0.91 7.11 3.01
N GLN A 31 -1.64 8.22 3.04
CA GLN A 31 -2.99 8.25 3.63
C GLN A 31 -3.97 7.36 2.85
N PHE A 32 -3.95 7.47 1.53
CA PHE A 32 -4.78 6.68 0.65
C PHE A 32 -4.47 5.19 0.76
N GLY A 33 -3.18 4.80 0.71
CA GLY A 33 -2.75 3.42 0.86
C GLY A 33 -3.09 2.82 2.23
N GLY A 34 -2.95 3.60 3.30
CA GLY A 34 -3.31 3.16 4.65
C GLY A 34 -4.82 2.91 4.81
N SER A 35 -5.65 3.84 4.32
CA SER A 35 -7.10 3.69 4.38
C SER A 35 -7.60 2.52 3.51
N LEU A 36 -7.12 2.43 2.27
CA LEU A 36 -7.56 1.39 1.35
C LEU A 36 -7.18 -0.01 1.84
N GLY A 37 -5.98 -0.19 2.39
CA GLY A 37 -5.55 -1.48 2.90
C GLY A 37 -6.49 -2.01 3.98
N LEU A 38 -6.91 -1.16 4.92
CA LEU A 38 -7.83 -1.57 5.98
C LEU A 38 -9.23 -1.88 5.45
N THR A 39 -9.81 -0.99 4.63
CA THR A 39 -11.14 -1.19 4.04
C THR A 39 -11.18 -2.46 3.19
N PHE A 40 -10.12 -2.75 2.44
CA PHE A 40 -10.01 -3.94 1.62
C PHE A 40 -10.12 -5.23 2.46
N ILE A 41 -9.39 -5.32 3.58
CA ILE A 41 -9.44 -6.48 4.49
C ILE A 41 -10.82 -6.62 5.13
N ILE A 42 -11.38 -5.53 5.66
CA ILE A 42 -12.69 -5.54 6.33
C ILE A 42 -13.79 -5.99 5.37
N SER A 43 -13.73 -5.59 4.09
CA SER A 43 -14.72 -5.99 3.08
C SER A 43 -14.87 -7.51 2.93
N PHE A 44 -13.79 -8.27 3.06
CA PHE A 44 -13.85 -9.74 2.97
C PHE A 44 -14.38 -10.39 4.24
N ILE A 45 -14.08 -9.80 5.39
CA ILE A 45 -14.60 -10.26 6.68
C ILE A 45 -16.11 -10.03 6.72
N SER A 46 -16.55 -8.79 6.50
CA SER A 46 -17.98 -8.43 6.54
C SER A 46 -18.79 -9.05 5.41
N GLY A 47 -18.17 -9.30 4.25
CA GLY A 47 -18.82 -10.03 3.15
C GLY A 47 -19.16 -11.48 3.48
N ALA A 48 -18.44 -12.09 4.43
CA ALA A 48 -18.69 -13.48 4.86
C ALA A 48 -19.75 -13.59 5.97
N GLU A 49 -19.97 -12.53 6.75
CA GLU A 49 -20.84 -12.53 7.94
C GLU A 49 -22.35 -12.34 7.64
N GLY A 50 -22.74 -12.17 6.38
CA GLY A 50 -24.14 -11.94 5.99
C GLY A 50 -24.74 -10.66 6.59
N ALA A 51 -26.00 -10.36 6.28
CA ALA A 51 -26.71 -9.18 6.80
C ALA A 51 -27.34 -9.44 8.19
N THR A 52 -26.84 -10.42 8.94
CA THR A 52 -27.40 -10.86 10.22
C THR A 52 -26.77 -10.09 11.37
N GLU A 53 -27.59 -9.64 12.33
CA GLU A 53 -27.13 -8.85 13.48
C GLU A 53 -26.30 -9.67 14.50
N THR A 54 -26.27 -11.00 14.35
CA THR A 54 -25.48 -11.90 15.19
C THR A 54 -24.22 -12.36 14.46
N ILE A 55 -23.06 -12.00 15.00
CA ILE A 55 -21.78 -12.52 14.51
C ILE A 55 -21.72 -14.02 14.80
N ASN A 56 -21.76 -14.82 13.73
CA ASN A 56 -21.51 -16.25 13.81
C ASN A 56 -19.99 -16.50 13.80
N PRO A 57 -19.38 -17.06 14.86
CA PRO A 57 -17.94 -17.27 14.93
C PRO A 57 -17.37 -18.09 13.77
N ALA A 58 -18.17 -19.00 13.20
CA ALA A 58 -17.76 -19.82 12.05
C ALA A 58 -17.63 -18.98 10.77
N GLU A 59 -18.58 -18.07 10.52
CA GLU A 59 -18.59 -17.21 9.33
C GLU A 59 -17.51 -16.13 9.41
N TYR A 60 -17.31 -15.56 10.60
CA TYR A 60 -16.19 -14.65 10.87
C TYR A 60 -14.84 -15.32 10.56
N LEU A 61 -14.63 -16.55 11.02
CA LEU A 61 -13.39 -17.29 10.76
C LEU A 61 -13.16 -17.55 9.25
N VAL A 62 -14.22 -17.85 8.50
CA VAL A 62 -14.16 -17.98 7.04
C VAL A 62 -13.79 -16.65 6.38
N GLY A 63 -14.41 -15.54 6.81
CA GLY A 63 -14.10 -14.20 6.33
C GLY A 63 -12.65 -13.81 6.58
N VAL A 64 -12.14 -14.03 7.80
CA VAL A 64 -10.75 -13.78 8.17
C VAL A 64 -9.79 -14.61 7.31
N LYS A 65 -10.03 -15.92 7.18
CA LYS A 65 -9.18 -16.79 6.33
C LYS A 65 -9.15 -16.31 4.88
N THR A 66 -10.29 -15.89 4.35
CA THR A 66 -10.41 -15.35 2.99
C THR A 66 -9.63 -14.04 2.85
N ALA A 67 -9.77 -13.12 3.81
CA ALA A 67 -9.06 -11.85 3.80
C ALA A 67 -7.53 -12.03 3.81
N PHE A 68 -7.01 -12.94 4.63
CA PHE A 68 -5.58 -13.26 4.66
C PHE A 68 -5.08 -13.89 3.34
N PHE A 69 -5.88 -14.77 2.73
CA PHE A 69 -5.52 -15.36 1.44
C PHE A 69 -5.46 -14.32 0.32
N VAL A 70 -6.43 -13.39 0.28
CA VAL A 70 -6.42 -12.30 -0.70
C VAL A 70 -5.27 -11.32 -0.42
N ALA A 71 -5.00 -10.99 0.84
CA ALA A 71 -3.85 -10.16 1.21
C ALA A 71 -2.52 -10.77 0.76
N PHE A 72 -2.39 -12.10 0.85
CA PHE A 72 -1.23 -12.82 0.35
C PHE A 72 -1.09 -12.70 -1.18
N LEU A 73 -2.17 -12.85 -1.94
CA LEU A 73 -2.15 -12.64 -3.39
C LEU A 73 -1.85 -11.18 -3.77
N PHE A 74 -2.36 -10.22 -3.00
CA PHE A 74 -2.07 -8.81 -3.19
C PHE A 74 -0.58 -8.51 -2.94
N ALA A 75 0.00 -9.11 -1.89
CA ALA A 75 1.43 -9.02 -1.61
C ALA A 75 2.28 -9.64 -2.73
N ILE A 76 1.89 -10.80 -3.27
CA ILE A 76 2.57 -11.41 -4.43
C ILE A 76 2.49 -10.47 -5.64
N THR A 77 1.33 -9.89 -5.91
CA THR A 77 1.15 -8.94 -7.03
C THR A 77 2.05 -7.73 -6.85
N GLY A 78 2.09 -7.15 -5.65
CA GLY A 78 2.98 -6.04 -5.32
C GLY A 78 4.46 -6.42 -5.46
N LEU A 79 4.83 -7.63 -5.05
CA LEU A 79 6.18 -8.16 -5.22
C LEU A 79 6.54 -8.32 -6.71
N LEU A 80 5.64 -8.89 -7.51
CA LEU A 80 5.84 -9.03 -8.96
C LEU A 80 5.99 -7.67 -9.63
N LEU A 81 5.09 -6.72 -9.34
CA LEU A 81 5.17 -5.35 -9.86
C LEU A 81 6.47 -4.65 -9.44
N SER A 82 6.96 -4.91 -8.23
CA SER A 82 8.24 -4.38 -7.76
C SER A 82 9.43 -4.86 -8.61
N LEU A 83 9.38 -6.08 -9.17
CA LEU A 83 10.42 -6.58 -10.07
C LEU A 83 10.42 -5.89 -11.44
N PHE A 84 9.30 -5.30 -11.87
CA PHE A 84 9.20 -4.53 -13.11
C PHE A 84 9.57 -3.06 -12.93
N LEU A 85 9.89 -2.61 -11.71
CA LEU A 85 10.27 -1.23 -11.46
C LEU A 85 11.68 -1.00 -12.03
N GLU A 86 11.76 -0.37 -13.20
CA GLU A 86 13.04 0.02 -13.80
C GLU A 86 13.75 1.05 -12.94
N LYS A 87 15.06 0.84 -12.79
CA LYS A 87 15.94 1.73 -12.04
C LYS A 87 16.17 2.98 -12.89
N ASP A 88 15.45 4.06 -12.59
CA ASP A 88 15.64 5.32 -13.31
C ASP A 88 17.10 5.79 -13.16
N LYS A 89 17.75 6.06 -14.30
CA LYS A 89 19.10 6.60 -14.37
C LYS A 89 18.97 8.11 -14.31
N GLN A 90 19.04 8.66 -13.09
CA GLN A 90 19.05 10.11 -12.93
C GLN A 90 20.14 10.76 -13.80
N PRO A 91 19.80 11.80 -14.57
CA PRO A 91 20.80 12.65 -15.20
C PRO A 91 21.58 13.34 -14.08
N ALA A 92 22.91 13.21 -14.12
CA ALA A 92 23.81 13.90 -13.21
C ALA A 92 23.49 15.41 -13.24
N LYS A 93 23.14 15.97 -12.08
CA LYS A 93 22.90 17.40 -11.89
C LYS A 93 24.21 18.14 -12.19
N ASP A 94 24.31 18.69 -13.40
CA ASP A 94 25.29 19.74 -13.69
C ASP A 94 25.00 20.93 -12.76
N ARG A 95 26.09 21.43 -12.19
CA ARG A 95 26.14 22.38 -11.07
C ARG A 95 25.55 23.75 -11.39
#